data_AF-A0A013VAY7-F1
#
_entry.id   AF-A0A013VAY7-F1
#
_cell.length_a   1.000
_cell.length_b   1.000
_cell.length_c   1.000
_cell.angle_alpha   90.00
_cell.angle_beta   90.00
_cell.angle_gamma   90.00
#
_symmetry.space_group_name_H-M   'P 1'
#
loop_
_entity.id
_entity.type
_entity.pdbx_description
1 polymer ?
#
loop_
_entity_poly.entity_id
_entity_poly.type
_entity_poly.pdbx_seq_one_letter_code
_entity_poly.pdbx_strand_id
1 'polypeptide(L)'
;MMRFLADIPDEDVKWLDQLAREQGKSRAAVLREAVSAYRPQTSKDWLERGFGAWARNGVSIDPHEYDRARRAEWTRPWDDDYDEVRAASPEYFTEEDDRERAHYLALAKKAAETHQKSRA
;
A
#
# COMPACT_ATOMS: atom_id res chain seq x y z
N MET A 1 -19.79 -5.10 10.28
CA MET A 1 -21.20 -4.72 10.06
C MET A 1 -21.68 -3.97 11.29
N MET A 2 -22.13 -2.73 11.15
CA MET A 2 -22.74 -1.98 12.27
C MET A 2 -24.25 -2.24 12.34
N ARG A 3 -24.81 -2.19 13.54
CA ARG A 3 -26.25 -2.31 13.81
C ARG A 3 -26.82 -0.91 14.00
N PHE A 4 -27.96 -0.61 13.38
CA PHE A 4 -28.70 0.64 13.57
C PHE A 4 -30.17 0.31 13.82
N LEU A 5 -30.88 1.24 14.47
CA LEU A 5 -32.32 1.18 14.68
C LEU A 5 -32.98 2.15 13.71
N ALA A 6 -34.09 1.74 13.11
CA ALA A 6 -34.90 2.57 12.24
C ALA A 6 -36.38 2.30 12.54
N ASP A 7 -37.14 3.37 12.71
CA ASP A 7 -38.58 3.29 12.88
C ASP A 7 -39.23 3.08 11.50
N ILE A 8 -39.91 1.96 11.34
CA ILE A 8 -40.58 1.55 10.11
C ILE A 8 -42.01 1.15 10.48
N PRO A 9 -43.05 1.66 9.79
CA PRO A 9 -44.43 1.27 10.03
C PRO A 9 -44.65 -0.25 9.96
N ASP A 10 -45.54 -0.79 10.79
CA ASP A 10 -45.80 -2.24 10.84
C ASP A 10 -46.24 -2.84 9.50
N GLU A 11 -47.00 -2.08 8.70
CA GLU A 11 -47.43 -2.50 7.37
C GLU A 11 -46.25 -2.64 6.40
N ASP A 12 -45.28 -1.73 6.47
CA ASP A 12 -44.06 -1.79 5.64
C ASP A 12 -43.16 -2.96 6.07
N VAL A 13 -43.13 -3.31 7.36
CA VAL A 13 -42.40 -4.49 7.86
C VAL A 13 -43.03 -5.78 7.33
N LYS A 14 -44.36 -5.90 7.33
CA LYS A 14 -45.07 -7.06 6.77
C LYS A 14 -44.82 -7.19 5.27
N TRP A 15 -44.89 -6.07 4.55
CA TRP A 15 -44.59 -6.03 3.12
C TRP A 15 -43.14 -6.46 2.84
N LEU A 16 -42.17 -5.97 3.61
CA LEU A 16 -40.76 -6.38 3.49
C LEU A 16 -40.55 -7.87 3.74
N ASP A 17 -41.24 -8.46 4.73
CA ASP A 17 -41.16 -9.90 5.00
C ASP A 17 -41.75 -10.74 3.87
N GLN A 18 -42.86 -10.29 3.27
CA GLN A 18 -43.46 -10.94 2.11
C GLN A 18 -42.52 -10.88 0.91
N LEU A 19 -41.97 -9.69 0.61
CA LEU A 19 -41.02 -9.48 -0.47
C LEU A 19 -39.75 -10.33 -0.31
N ALA A 20 -39.24 -10.44 0.93
CA ALA A 20 -38.09 -11.26 1.24
C ALA A 20 -38.35 -12.76 0.98
N ARG A 21 -39.54 -13.27 1.34
CA ARG A 21 -39.96 -14.65 1.07
C ARG A 21 -40.10 -14.93 -0.42
N GLU A 22 -40.73 -14.02 -1.16
CA GLU A 22 -40.89 -14.14 -2.62
C GLU A 22 -39.55 -14.21 -3.34
N GLN A 23 -38.53 -13.47 -2.85
CA GLN A 23 -37.18 -13.47 -3.43
C GLN A 23 -36.26 -14.57 -2.85
N GLY A 24 -36.71 -15.34 -1.86
CA GLY A 24 -35.86 -16.32 -1.17
C GLY A 24 -34.69 -15.70 -0.41
N LYS A 25 -34.80 -14.42 -0.02
CA LYS A 25 -33.75 -13.65 0.67
C LYS A 25 -34.12 -13.42 2.13
N SER A 26 -33.13 -13.07 2.95
CA SER A 26 -33.41 -12.52 4.28
C SER A 26 -33.89 -11.07 4.17
N ARG A 27 -34.80 -10.64 5.07
CA ARG A 27 -35.25 -9.24 5.15
C ARG A 27 -34.08 -8.25 5.21
N ALA A 28 -33.03 -8.59 5.96
CA ALA A 28 -31.83 -7.75 6.06
C ALA A 28 -31.05 -7.65 4.73
N ALA A 29 -31.09 -8.67 3.87
CA ALA A 29 -30.48 -8.60 2.55
C ALA A 29 -31.25 -7.65 1.62
N VAL A 30 -32.58 -7.73 1.62
CA VAL A 30 -33.46 -6.82 0.87
C VAL A 30 -33.22 -5.36 1.29
N LEU A 31 -33.13 -5.10 2.60
CA LEU A 31 -32.83 -3.75 3.12
C LEU A 31 -31.44 -3.25 2.68
N ARG A 32 -30.41 -4.11 2.65
CA ARG A 32 -29.07 -3.71 2.16
C ARG A 32 -29.08 -3.36 0.68
N GLU A 33 -29.82 -4.12 -0.12
CA GLU A 33 -29.99 -3.84 -1.55
C GLU A 33 -30.73 -2.52 -1.76
N ALA A 34 -31.83 -2.28 -1.03
CA ALA A 34 -32.58 -1.04 -1.08
C ALA A 34 -31.72 0.18 -0.71
N VAL A 35 -30.93 0.09 0.38
CA VAL A 35 -30.00 1.16 0.78
C VAL A 35 -28.91 1.38 -0.29
N SER A 36 -28.40 0.30 -0.89
CA SER A 36 -27.38 0.39 -1.95
C SER A 36 -27.93 1.04 -3.22
N ALA A 37 -29.20 0.76 -3.56
CA ALA A 37 -29.90 1.37 -4.69
C ALA A 37 -30.27 2.84 -4.43
N TYR A 38 -30.59 3.20 -3.19
CA TYR A 38 -30.90 4.58 -2.79
C TYR A 38 -29.66 5.46 -2.68
N ARG A 39 -28.49 4.86 -2.39
CA ARG A 39 -27.24 5.60 -2.35
C ARG A 39 -27.05 6.27 -3.72
N PRO A 40 -26.89 7.61 -3.78
CA PRO A 40 -26.63 8.27 -5.04
C PRO A 40 -25.43 7.57 -5.67
N GLN A 41 -25.57 7.15 -6.93
CA GLN A 41 -24.43 6.79 -7.74
C GLN A 41 -23.64 8.09 -7.91
N THR A 42 -22.78 8.42 -6.94
CA THR A 42 -21.85 9.53 -7.08
C THR A 42 -21.17 9.30 -8.43
N SER A 43 -21.34 10.25 -9.36
CA SER A 43 -20.79 10.06 -10.70
C SER A 43 -19.30 9.78 -10.55
N LYS A 44 -18.82 8.77 -11.27
CA LYS A 44 -17.41 8.38 -11.25
C LYS A 44 -16.52 9.45 -11.91
N ASP A 45 -17.08 10.61 -12.25
CA ASP A 45 -16.39 11.78 -12.82
C ASP A 45 -15.19 12.20 -11.97
N TRP A 46 -15.24 12.01 -10.64
CA TRP A 46 -14.07 12.27 -9.79
C TRP A 46 -12.90 11.33 -10.10
N LEU A 47 -13.18 10.09 -10.52
CA LEU A 47 -12.20 9.08 -10.90
C LEU A 47 -11.55 9.46 -12.24
N GLU A 48 -12.34 9.93 -13.19
CA GLU A 48 -11.83 10.47 -14.46
C GLU A 48 -11.02 11.75 -14.26
N ARG A 49 -11.47 12.64 -13.36
CA ARG A 49 -10.74 13.87 -13.00
C ARG A 49 -9.44 13.58 -12.24
N GLY A 50 -9.42 12.54 -11.42
CA GLY A 50 -8.25 12.11 -10.65
C GLY A 50 -7.22 11.34 -11.48
N PHE A 51 -7.67 10.51 -12.41
CA PHE A 51 -6.79 9.68 -13.22
C PHE A 51 -5.89 10.52 -14.13
N GLY A 52 -4.58 10.44 -13.95
CA GLY A 52 -3.60 11.23 -14.71
C GLY A 52 -3.51 12.70 -14.28
N ALA A 53 -4.08 13.09 -13.14
CA ALA A 53 -3.97 14.45 -12.63
C ALA A 53 -2.50 14.84 -12.37
N TRP A 54 -1.66 13.91 -11.89
CA TRP A 54 -0.23 14.15 -11.69
C TRP A 54 0.50 14.46 -13.01
N ALA A 55 0.23 13.68 -14.07
CA ALA A 55 0.81 13.90 -15.39
C ALA A 55 0.33 15.23 -15.99
N ARG A 56 -0.96 15.56 -15.85
CA ARG A 56 -1.53 16.85 -16.30
C ARG A 56 -0.97 18.06 -15.56
N ASN A 57 -0.53 17.88 -14.31
CA ASN A 57 0.07 18.93 -13.48
C ASN A 57 1.61 18.90 -13.52
N GLY A 58 2.21 18.30 -14.54
CA GLY A 58 3.64 18.44 -14.84
C GLY A 58 4.56 17.50 -14.07
N VAL A 59 4.04 16.52 -13.34
CA VAL A 59 4.88 15.45 -12.78
C VAL A 59 5.20 14.46 -13.90
N SER A 60 6.36 14.63 -14.50
CA SER A 60 6.89 13.80 -15.60
C SER A 60 8.16 13.06 -15.18
N ILE A 61 8.19 12.54 -13.95
CA ILE A 61 9.28 11.67 -13.50
C ILE A 61 8.87 10.24 -13.81
N ASP A 62 9.75 9.49 -14.45
CA ASP A 62 9.54 8.06 -14.65
C ASP A 62 9.48 7.35 -13.28
N PRO A 63 8.42 6.58 -12.98
CA PRO A 63 8.27 5.94 -11.67
C PRO A 63 9.43 5.00 -11.32
N HIS A 64 10.01 4.31 -12.31
CA HIS A 64 11.16 3.44 -12.07
C HIS A 64 12.43 4.23 -11.79
N GLU A 65 12.64 5.37 -12.46
CA GLU A 65 13.75 6.27 -12.12
C GLU A 65 13.60 6.85 -10.72
N TYR A 66 12.39 7.29 -10.36
CA TYR A 66 12.10 7.80 -9.02
C TYR A 66 12.37 6.75 -7.93
N ASP A 67 11.92 5.51 -8.16
CA ASP A 67 12.13 4.42 -7.20
C ASP A 67 13.59 3.99 -7.10
N ARG A 68 14.36 4.04 -8.20
CA ARG A 68 15.82 3.80 -8.18
C ARG A 68 16.54 4.86 -7.36
N ALA A 69 16.29 6.14 -7.64
CA ALA A 69 16.90 7.26 -6.91
C ALA A 69 16.61 7.17 -5.41
N ARG A 70 15.35 6.89 -5.06
CA ARG A 70 14.91 6.79 -3.67
C ARG A 70 15.50 5.58 -2.95
N ARG A 71 15.70 4.44 -3.63
CA ARG A 71 16.41 3.30 -3.05
C ARG A 71 17.85 3.65 -2.75
N ALA A 72 18.57 4.23 -3.71
CA ALA A 72 19.97 4.60 -3.53
C ALA A 72 20.18 5.62 -2.40
N GLU A 73 19.30 6.62 -2.27
CA GLU A 73 19.34 7.61 -1.18
C GLU A 73 19.21 6.97 0.22
N TRP A 74 18.45 5.88 0.33
CA TRP A 74 18.16 5.22 1.61
C TRP A 74 19.12 4.09 1.95
N THR A 75 19.83 3.55 0.96
CA THR A 75 20.85 2.52 1.17
C THR A 75 21.96 3.04 2.07
N ARG A 76 22.38 2.20 3.01
CA ARG A 76 23.48 2.48 3.93
C ARG A 76 24.63 1.49 3.71
N PRO A 77 25.88 1.87 4.05
CA PRO A 77 27.05 1.00 3.89
C PRO A 77 26.99 -0.34 4.63
N TRP A 78 26.08 -0.50 5.60
CA TRP A 78 25.89 -1.73 6.37
C TRP A 78 24.67 -2.53 5.96
N ASP A 79 23.90 -2.06 4.97
CA ASP A 79 22.74 -2.80 4.48
C ASP A 79 23.21 -3.97 3.60
N ASP A 80 22.55 -5.12 3.76
CA ASP A 80 22.91 -6.36 3.06
C ASP A 80 22.77 -6.25 1.53
N ASP A 81 21.89 -5.35 1.06
CA ASP A 81 21.60 -5.11 -0.36
C ASP A 81 22.42 -3.96 -0.97
N TYR A 82 23.40 -3.39 -0.24
CA TYR A 82 24.20 -2.28 -0.75
C TYR A 82 24.80 -2.56 -2.12
N ASP A 83 25.42 -3.73 -2.34
CA ASP A 83 26.06 -4.05 -3.62
C ASP A 83 25.07 -4.13 -4.78
N GLU A 84 23.86 -4.61 -4.50
CA GLU A 84 22.80 -4.74 -5.49
C GLU A 84 22.29 -3.34 -5.90
N VAL A 85 22.01 -2.48 -4.92
CA VAL A 85 21.54 -1.11 -5.19
C VAL A 85 22.63 -0.28 -5.87
N ARG A 86 23.89 -0.42 -5.43
CA ARG A 86 25.08 0.20 -6.00
C ARG A 86 25.33 -0.20 -7.45
N ALA A 87 25.05 -1.45 -7.81
CA ALA A 87 25.15 -1.92 -9.19
C ALA A 87 23.99 -1.44 -10.06
N ALA A 88 22.78 -1.35 -9.49
CA ALA A 88 21.58 -0.94 -10.22
C ALA A 88 21.52 0.57 -10.50
N SER A 89 22.13 1.39 -9.64
CA SER A 89 22.05 2.87 -9.70
C SER A 89 23.40 3.52 -9.32
N PRO A 90 24.50 3.22 -10.05
CA PRO A 90 25.85 3.66 -9.71
C PRO A 90 26.02 5.18 -9.63
N GLU A 91 25.20 5.93 -10.36
CA GLU A 91 25.20 7.40 -10.42
C GLU A 91 24.85 8.09 -9.09
N TYR A 92 24.24 7.36 -8.15
CA TYR A 92 23.84 7.88 -6.84
C TYR A 92 24.82 7.56 -5.71
N PHE A 93 25.92 6.86 -6.02
CA PHE A 93 26.93 6.48 -5.03
C PHE A 93 28.25 7.20 -5.30
N THR A 94 28.92 7.59 -4.24
CA THR A 94 30.22 8.27 -4.28
C THR A 94 31.34 7.31 -3.91
N GLU A 95 32.59 7.74 -4.19
CA GLU A 95 33.77 7.01 -3.73
C GLU A 95 33.91 6.96 -2.20
N GLU A 96 33.26 7.87 -1.47
CA GLU A 96 33.22 7.81 -0.01
C GLU A 96 32.31 6.67 0.45
N ASP A 97 31.13 6.50 -0.16
CA ASP A 97 30.21 5.41 0.19
C ASP A 97 30.88 4.04 0.01
N ASP A 98 31.64 3.87 -1.07
CA ASP A 98 32.38 2.62 -1.34
C ASP A 98 33.52 2.39 -0.32
N ARG A 99 34.16 3.47 0.17
CA ARG A 99 35.15 3.40 1.26
C ARG A 99 34.50 3.03 2.59
N GLU A 100 33.35 3.61 2.91
CA GLU A 100 32.58 3.31 4.12
C GLU A 100 32.10 1.86 4.11
N ARG A 101 31.64 1.35 2.96
CA ARG A 101 31.25 -0.07 2.81
C ARG A 101 32.43 -0.99 3.07
N ALA A 102 33.59 -0.70 2.48
CA ALA A 102 34.80 -1.49 2.71
C ALA A 102 35.21 -1.49 4.19
N HIS A 103 35.11 -0.33 4.85
CA HIS A 103 35.37 -0.20 6.29
C HIS A 103 34.40 -1.05 7.12
N TYR A 104 33.10 -0.99 6.82
CA TYR A 104 32.08 -1.78 7.49
C TYR A 104 32.35 -3.28 7.36
N LEU A 105 32.64 -3.77 6.15
CA LEU A 105 32.95 -5.18 5.91
C LEU A 105 34.17 -5.65 6.71
N ALA A 106 35.20 -4.81 6.84
CA ALA A 106 36.36 -5.12 7.66
C ALA A 106 36.01 -5.23 9.15
N LEU A 107 35.16 -4.34 9.66
CA LEU A 107 34.67 -4.39 11.04
C LEU A 107 33.82 -5.64 11.29
N ALA A 108 32.87 -5.93 10.39
CA ALA A 108 32.01 -7.10 10.48
C ALA A 108 32.80 -8.41 10.48
N LYS A 109 33.80 -8.53 9.60
CA LYS A 109 34.73 -9.68 9.56
C LYS A 109 35.48 -9.82 10.88
N LYS A 110 36.06 -8.74 11.40
CA LYS A 110 36.78 -8.75 12.68
C LYS A 110 35.87 -9.19 13.84
N ALA A 111 34.63 -8.69 13.88
CA ALA A 111 33.65 -9.07 14.90
C ALA A 111 33.31 -10.58 14.82
N ALA A 112 33.12 -11.12 13.62
CA ALA A 112 32.86 -12.54 13.40
C ALA A 112 34.03 -13.43 13.88
N GLU A 113 35.27 -13.04 13.57
CA GLU A 113 36.48 -13.75 14.03
C GLU A 113 36.62 -13.73 15.56
N THR A 114 36.34 -12.59 16.21
CA THR A 114 36.34 -12.50 17.68
C THR A 114 35.28 -13.42 18.29
N HIS A 115 34.06 -13.42 17.74
CA HIS A 115 32.97 -14.26 18.23
C HIS A 115 33.25 -15.77 18.02
N GLN A 116 33.96 -16.14 16.96
CA GLN A 116 34.41 -17.52 16.74
C GLN A 116 35.45 -17.95 17.77
N LYS A 117 36.44 -17.08 18.07
CA LYS A 117 37.48 -17.34 19.07
C LYS A 117 36.93 -17.46 20.49
N SER A 118 35.87 -16.75 20.84
CA SER A 118 35.23 -16.85 22.16
C SER A 118 34.35 -18.09 22.33
N ARG A 119 34.00 -18.79 21.24
CA ARG A 119 33.18 -20.02 21.25
C ARG A 119 33.99 -21.31 21.15
N ALA A 120 35.28 -21.21 20.85
CA ALA A 120 36.24 -22.33 20.82
C ALA A 120 36.93 -22.46 22.19
#